data_AF-A0A951EGM8-F1
#
_entry.id   AF-A0A951EGM8-F1
#
_cell.length_a   1.000
_cell.length_b   1.000
_cell.length_c   1.000
_cell.angle_alpha   90.00
_cell.angle_beta   90.00
_cell.angle_gamma   90.00
#
_symmetry.space_group_name_H-M   'P 1'
#
loop_
_entity.id
_entity.type
_entity.pdbx_description
1 polymer ?
#
loop_
_entity_poly.entity_id
_entity_poly.type
_entity_poly.pdbx_seq_one_letter_code
_entity_poly.pdbx_strand_id
1 'polypeptide(L)'
;FRAEAKRIASALGPARNWDSFRQLVETGPLTDHRLDASFEALLGAVEIRRSEAYADARHFIEASETMRFVIGLQAFVMHRGWRSGLSAPQLPRLTENARLFAAETLDRLRKRALKRGKSLLLLPAQERHELRIALKNMRYTAEFFGDLFGGGQATRVYVRALARLQDALGAYNDTVTATSLLGSIEEAAGPKGAKASGFVLGWYGRDAALADGSLLQAWKTFRQAPAFWR
;
A
#
# COMPACT_ATOMS: atom_id res chain seq x y z
N PHE A 1 4.22 17.54 -12.18
CA PHE A 1 3.54 16.23 -12.14
C PHE A 1 3.63 15.49 -10.80
N ARG A 2 4.80 15.15 -10.26
CA ARG A 2 4.89 14.28 -9.06
C ARG A 2 4.15 14.80 -7.81
N ALA A 3 4.30 16.10 -7.49
CA ALA A 3 3.62 16.70 -6.34
C ALA A 3 2.09 16.69 -6.51
N GLU A 4 1.62 17.00 -7.72
CA GLU A 4 0.20 16.96 -8.09
C GLU A 4 -0.39 15.55 -7.99
N ALA A 5 0.29 14.56 -8.57
CA ALA A 5 -0.10 13.15 -8.47
C ALA A 5 -0.18 12.69 -7.01
N LYS A 6 0.76 13.14 -6.17
CA LYS A 6 0.72 12.87 -4.72
C LYS A 6 -0.48 13.54 -4.06
N ARG A 7 -0.80 14.80 -4.40
CA ARG A 7 -1.95 15.52 -3.85
C ARG A 7 -3.26 14.80 -4.19
N ILE A 8 -3.45 14.44 -5.46
CA ILE A 8 -4.62 13.67 -5.93
C ILE A 8 -4.69 12.33 -5.18
N ALA A 9 -3.63 11.54 -5.19
CA ALA A 9 -3.63 10.24 -4.53
C ALA A 9 -3.89 10.34 -3.01
N SER A 10 -3.38 11.38 -2.35
CA SER A 10 -3.64 11.65 -0.93
C SER A 10 -5.11 12.00 -0.67
N ALA A 11 -5.76 12.77 -1.56
CA ALA A 11 -7.17 13.13 -1.41
C ALA A 11 -8.11 11.93 -1.53
N LEU A 12 -7.73 10.91 -2.31
CA LEU A 12 -8.50 9.66 -2.44
C LEU A 12 -8.23 8.67 -1.28
N GLY A 13 -7.18 8.90 -0.49
CA GLY A 13 -6.73 8.02 0.57
C GLY A 13 -7.77 7.74 1.66
N PRO A 14 -8.43 8.78 2.23
CA PRO A 14 -9.45 8.60 3.28
C PRO A 14 -10.60 7.66 2.86
N ALA A 15 -11.14 7.81 1.65
CA ALA A 15 -12.20 6.94 1.15
C ALA A 15 -11.75 5.47 1.14
N ARG A 16 -10.57 5.20 0.59
CA ARG A 16 -10.01 3.84 0.56
C ARG A 16 -9.72 3.28 1.95
N ASN A 17 -9.28 4.13 2.89
CA ASN A 17 -9.02 3.71 4.27
C ASN A 17 -10.31 3.22 4.93
N TRP A 18 -11.43 3.94 4.77
CA TRP A 18 -12.72 3.53 5.31
C TRP A 18 -13.27 2.28 4.64
N ASP A 19 -13.15 2.13 3.31
CA ASP A 19 -13.53 0.88 2.64
C ASP A 19 -12.72 -0.31 3.16
N SER A 20 -11.40 -0.11 3.33
CA SER A 20 -10.51 -1.14 3.82
C SER A 20 -10.83 -1.51 5.27
N PHE A 21 -11.12 -0.53 6.11
CA PHE A 21 -11.50 -0.76 7.51
C PHE A 21 -12.83 -1.50 7.61
N ARG A 22 -13.84 -1.10 6.83
CA ARG A 22 -15.12 -1.79 6.77
C ARG A 22 -14.95 -3.25 6.33
N GLN A 23 -14.22 -3.48 5.23
CA GLN A 23 -13.90 -4.82 4.75
C GLN A 23 -13.18 -5.65 5.84
N LEU A 24 -12.23 -5.04 6.54
CA LEU A 24 -11.48 -5.64 7.63
C LEU A 24 -12.39 -6.02 8.81
N VAL A 25 -13.40 -5.22 9.16
CA VAL A 25 -14.40 -5.63 10.18
C VAL A 25 -15.26 -6.79 9.68
N GLU A 26 -15.70 -6.75 8.42
CA GLU A 26 -16.57 -7.76 7.79
C GLU A 26 -15.88 -9.12 7.60
N THR A 27 -14.60 -9.15 7.24
CA THR A 27 -13.85 -10.39 6.96
C THR A 27 -13.05 -10.91 8.15
N GLY A 28 -13.10 -10.23 9.30
CA GLY A 28 -12.42 -10.64 10.53
C GLY A 28 -13.40 -10.75 11.68
N PRO A 29 -13.52 -9.73 12.56
CA PRO A 29 -14.41 -9.76 13.72
C PRO A 29 -15.81 -10.31 13.48
N LEU A 30 -16.45 -9.97 12.36
CA LEU A 30 -17.82 -10.39 12.05
C LEU A 30 -17.94 -11.81 11.48
N THR A 31 -16.84 -12.50 11.18
CA THR A 31 -16.90 -13.94 10.83
C THR A 31 -17.15 -14.79 12.07
N ASP A 32 -16.63 -14.37 13.21
CA ASP A 32 -16.64 -15.13 14.47
C ASP A 32 -17.60 -14.52 15.51
N HIS A 33 -17.95 -13.24 15.38
CA HIS A 33 -18.89 -12.55 16.25
C HIS A 33 -20.16 -12.15 15.49
N ARG A 34 -21.32 -12.46 16.07
CA ARG A 34 -22.60 -12.07 15.48
C ARG A 34 -22.75 -10.55 15.51
N LEU A 35 -23.25 -9.98 14.41
CA LEU A 35 -23.64 -8.58 14.35
C LEU A 35 -24.62 -8.27 15.51
N ASP A 36 -24.21 -7.34 16.39
CA ASP A 36 -25.00 -6.87 17.52
C ASP A 36 -25.12 -5.33 17.47
N ALA A 37 -25.91 -4.76 18.37
CA ALA A 37 -26.16 -3.31 18.43
C ALA A 37 -24.87 -2.47 18.58
N SER A 38 -23.78 -3.04 19.10
CA SER A 38 -22.49 -2.33 19.19
C SER A 38 -21.78 -2.26 17.84
N PHE A 39 -21.79 -3.35 17.07
CA PHE A 39 -21.26 -3.35 15.71
C PHE A 39 -22.12 -2.54 14.73
N GLU A 40 -23.44 -2.53 14.90
CA GLU A 40 -24.32 -1.66 14.12
C GLU A 40 -23.99 -0.17 14.36
N ALA A 41 -23.81 0.23 15.62
CA ALA A 41 -23.41 1.59 15.96
C ALA A 41 -22.03 1.97 15.37
N LEU A 42 -21.05 1.06 15.47
CA LEU A 42 -19.73 1.24 14.88
C LEU A 42 -19.80 1.38 13.35
N LEU A 43 -20.47 0.45 12.66
CA LEU A 43 -20.58 0.46 11.20
C LEU A 43 -21.37 1.65 10.69
N GLY A 44 -22.37 2.12 11.45
CA GLY A 44 -23.07 3.38 11.16
C GLY A 44 -22.12 4.59 11.17
N ALA A 45 -21.28 4.72 12.19
CA ALA A 45 -20.28 5.78 12.25
C ALA A 45 -19.23 5.67 11.14
N VAL A 46 -18.80 4.45 10.80
CA VAL A 46 -17.91 4.18 9.66
C VAL A 46 -18.56 4.63 8.35
N GLU A 47 -19.84 4.32 8.12
CA GLU A 47 -20.53 4.67 6.87
C GLU A 47 -20.72 6.18 6.71
N ILE A 48 -20.96 6.91 7.81
CA ILE A 48 -20.98 8.39 7.81
C ILE A 48 -19.63 8.93 7.33
N ARG A 49 -18.52 8.52 7.96
CA ARG A 49 -17.18 8.97 7.57
C ARG A 49 -16.78 8.54 6.17
N ARG A 50 -17.18 7.34 5.76
CA ARG A 50 -16.97 6.83 4.41
C ARG A 50 -17.68 7.73 3.39
N SER A 51 -18.94 8.06 3.65
CA SER A 51 -19.74 8.93 2.78
C SER A 51 -19.15 10.34 2.66
N GLU A 52 -18.74 10.94 3.78
CA GLU A 52 -18.02 12.22 3.81
C GLU A 52 -16.73 12.16 2.97
N ALA A 53 -15.89 11.14 3.19
CA ALA A 53 -14.64 10.96 2.46
C ALA A 53 -14.85 10.75 0.95
N TYR A 54 -15.95 10.10 0.55
CA TYR A 54 -16.31 9.95 -0.87
C TYR A 54 -16.82 11.26 -1.48
N ALA A 55 -17.55 12.09 -0.73
CA ALA A 55 -17.94 13.41 -1.18
C ALA A 55 -16.71 14.28 -1.43
N ASP A 56 -15.74 14.28 -0.51
CA ASP A 56 -14.46 14.99 -0.66
C ASP A 56 -13.65 14.47 -1.86
N ALA A 57 -13.54 13.14 -1.99
CA ALA A 57 -12.83 12.52 -3.10
C ALA A 57 -13.47 12.90 -4.45
N ARG A 58 -14.80 12.89 -4.53
CA ARG A 58 -15.55 13.28 -5.73
C ARG A 58 -15.33 14.75 -6.07
N HIS A 59 -15.45 15.63 -5.09
CA HIS A 59 -15.18 17.05 -5.27
C HIS A 59 -13.76 17.29 -5.81
N PHE A 60 -12.78 16.57 -5.27
CA PHE A 60 -11.39 16.65 -5.72
C PHE A 60 -11.19 16.14 -7.16
N ILE A 61 -11.88 15.06 -7.54
CA ILE A 61 -11.83 14.51 -8.91
C ILE A 61 -12.47 15.49 -9.91
N GLU A 62 -13.61 16.08 -9.55
CA GLU A 62 -14.38 17.01 -10.38
C GLU A 62 -13.72 18.40 -10.46
N ALA A 63 -12.74 18.70 -9.62
CA ALA A 63 -12.00 19.95 -9.63
C ALA A 63 -11.24 20.16 -10.95
N SER A 64 -11.24 21.41 -11.44
CA SER A 64 -10.58 21.77 -12.69
C SER A 64 -9.07 21.54 -12.66
N GLU A 65 -8.46 21.63 -11.48
CA GLU A 65 -7.06 21.32 -11.20
C GLU A 65 -6.71 19.87 -11.57
N THR A 66 -7.57 18.93 -11.17
CA THR A 66 -7.40 17.51 -11.46
C THR A 66 -7.53 17.25 -12.96
N MET A 67 -8.52 17.87 -13.62
CA MET A 67 -8.66 17.77 -15.08
C MET A 67 -7.44 18.33 -15.81
N ARG A 68 -6.95 19.51 -15.42
CA ARG A 68 -5.74 20.13 -15.97
C ARG A 68 -4.52 19.23 -15.78
N PHE A 69 -4.39 18.57 -14.63
CA PHE A 69 -3.33 17.60 -14.40
C PHE A 69 -3.40 16.42 -15.37
N VAL A 70 -4.58 15.82 -15.58
CA VAL A 70 -4.76 14.67 -16.47
C VAL A 70 -4.43 15.06 -17.92
N ILE A 71 -5.01 16.16 -18.42
CA ILE A 71 -4.72 16.67 -19.77
C ILE A 71 -3.23 16.99 -19.90
N GLY A 72 -2.65 17.69 -18.93
CA GLY A 72 -1.23 18.05 -18.93
C GLY A 72 -0.32 16.83 -18.94
N LEU A 73 -0.68 15.76 -18.22
CA LEU A 73 0.08 14.51 -18.21
C LEU A 73 -0.02 13.78 -19.55
N GLN A 74 -1.21 13.74 -20.15
CA GLN A 74 -1.41 13.16 -21.49
C GLN A 74 -0.59 13.92 -22.54
N ALA A 75 -0.67 15.26 -22.55
CA ALA A 75 0.11 16.10 -23.44
C ALA A 75 1.63 15.88 -23.23
N PHE A 76 2.07 15.82 -21.98
CA PHE A 76 3.47 15.51 -21.65
C PHE A 76 3.92 14.17 -22.24
N VAL A 77 3.07 13.13 -22.17
CA VAL A 77 3.41 11.82 -22.73
C VAL A 77 3.42 11.85 -24.26
N MET A 78 2.40 12.41 -24.89
CA MET A 78 2.26 12.48 -26.35
C MET A 78 3.39 13.27 -27.01
N HIS A 79 3.80 14.39 -26.40
CA HIS A 79 4.88 15.23 -26.89
C HIS A 79 6.27 14.78 -26.42
N ARG A 80 6.38 13.60 -25.78
CA ARG A 80 7.65 13.08 -25.24
C ARG A 80 8.35 14.08 -24.33
N GLY A 81 7.60 14.79 -23.50
CA GLY A 81 8.08 15.89 -22.66
C GLY A 81 9.18 15.48 -21.69
N TRP A 82 9.35 14.19 -21.41
CA TRP A 82 10.48 13.65 -20.66
C TRP A 82 11.84 13.90 -21.34
N ARG A 83 11.86 14.18 -22.65
CA ARG A 83 13.06 14.57 -23.40
C ARG A 83 13.42 16.03 -23.17
N SER A 84 12.42 16.91 -23.14
CA SER A 84 12.59 18.36 -23.04
C SER A 84 13.10 18.81 -21.67
N GLY A 85 12.90 17.99 -20.63
CA GLY A 85 13.39 18.27 -19.27
C GLY A 85 14.81 17.78 -18.98
N LEU A 86 15.52 17.23 -19.97
CA LEU A 86 16.89 16.72 -19.81
C LEU A 86 17.89 17.67 -20.49
N SER A 87 19.04 17.87 -19.86
CA SER A 87 20.16 18.56 -20.50
C SER A 87 20.81 17.66 -21.55
N ALA A 88 21.55 18.24 -22.51
CA ALA A 88 22.23 17.49 -23.57
C ALA A 88 23.09 16.31 -23.05
N PRO A 89 23.84 16.43 -21.94
CA PRO A 89 24.58 15.30 -21.35
C PRO A 89 23.70 14.18 -20.77
N GLN A 90 22.43 14.44 -20.47
CA GLN A 90 21.52 13.45 -19.88
C GLN A 90 20.71 12.68 -20.92
N LEU A 91 20.58 13.23 -22.14
CA LEU A 91 19.83 12.60 -23.23
C LEU A 91 20.32 11.20 -23.63
N PRO A 92 21.63 10.88 -23.63
CA PRO A 92 22.11 9.52 -23.94
C PRO A 92 21.53 8.44 -23.03
N ARG A 93 21.12 8.80 -21.80
CA ARG A 93 20.49 7.85 -20.86
C ARG A 93 19.17 7.30 -21.36
N LEU A 94 18.47 8.03 -22.23
CA LEU A 94 17.21 7.58 -22.83
C LEU A 94 17.40 6.49 -23.90
N THR A 95 18.64 6.29 -24.36
CA THR A 95 19.00 5.27 -25.35
C THR A 95 19.78 4.10 -24.73
N GLU A 96 19.98 4.11 -23.42
CA GLU A 96 20.58 2.99 -22.70
C GLU A 96 19.71 1.74 -22.81
N ASN A 97 20.35 0.57 -22.62
CA ASN A 97 19.64 -0.69 -22.63
C ASN A 97 18.65 -0.77 -21.46
N ALA A 98 17.35 -0.76 -21.77
CA ALA A 98 16.28 -0.77 -20.76
C ALA A 98 16.35 -2.00 -19.83
N ARG A 99 16.83 -3.15 -20.32
CA ARG A 99 16.99 -4.37 -19.52
C ARG A 99 18.12 -4.23 -18.51
N LEU A 100 19.25 -3.61 -18.87
CA LEU A 100 20.34 -3.30 -17.94
C LEU A 100 19.88 -2.32 -16.86
N PHE A 101 19.24 -1.22 -17.26
CA PHE A 101 18.67 -0.24 -16.33
C PHE A 101 17.68 -0.88 -15.34
N ALA A 102 16.80 -1.74 -15.84
CA ALA A 102 15.83 -2.46 -15.04
C ALA A 102 16.52 -3.39 -14.02
N ALA A 103 17.52 -4.17 -14.46
CA ALA A 103 18.27 -5.08 -13.59
C ALA A 103 18.99 -4.32 -12.46
N GLU A 104 19.66 -3.22 -12.76
CA GLU A 104 20.33 -2.38 -11.75
C GLU A 104 19.33 -1.76 -10.76
N THR A 105 18.19 -1.30 -11.26
CA THR A 105 17.12 -0.73 -10.43
C THR A 105 16.54 -1.77 -9.48
N LEU A 106 16.24 -2.97 -9.99
CA LEU A 106 15.73 -4.10 -9.21
C LEU A 106 16.75 -4.57 -8.16
N ASP A 107 18.03 -4.64 -8.51
CA ASP A 107 19.11 -4.97 -7.58
C ASP A 107 19.21 -3.96 -6.43
N ARG A 108 19.16 -2.66 -6.74
CA ARG A 108 19.20 -1.59 -5.73
C ARG A 108 18.00 -1.65 -4.80
N LEU A 109 16.79 -1.86 -5.33
CA LEU A 109 15.57 -1.99 -4.55
C LEU A 109 15.58 -3.26 -3.67
N ARG A 110 16.04 -4.40 -4.21
CA ARG A 110 16.22 -5.64 -3.45
C ARG A 110 17.20 -5.43 -2.29
N LYS A 111 18.37 -4.83 -2.56
CA LYS A 111 19.37 -4.51 -1.50
C LYS A 111 18.77 -3.62 -0.42
N ARG A 112 17.99 -2.59 -0.79
CA ARG A 112 17.31 -1.71 0.17
C ARG A 112 16.29 -2.47 1.03
N ALA A 113 15.46 -3.30 0.41
CA ALA A 113 14.47 -4.11 1.13
C ALA A 113 15.17 -5.08 2.11
N LEU A 114 16.18 -5.81 1.64
CA LEU A 114 16.97 -6.73 2.47
C LEU A 114 17.66 -6.03 3.63
N LYS A 115 18.22 -4.84 3.42
CA LYS A 115 18.85 -4.04 4.48
C LYS A 115 17.83 -3.64 5.56
N ARG A 116 16.63 -3.22 5.16
CA ARG A 116 15.57 -2.78 6.08
C ARG A 116 14.92 -3.92 6.86
N GLY A 117 14.93 -5.14 6.35
CA GLY A 117 14.31 -6.29 7.02
C GLY A 117 15.26 -7.21 7.79
N LYS A 118 16.51 -6.80 8.06
CA LYS A 118 17.51 -7.65 8.77
C LYS A 118 17.04 -8.12 10.16
N SER A 119 16.30 -7.28 10.88
CA SER A 119 15.80 -7.57 12.23
C SER A 119 14.28 -7.48 12.29
N LEU A 120 13.61 -8.13 11.34
CA LEU A 120 12.20 -7.93 11.00
C LEU A 120 11.23 -7.87 12.19
N LEU A 121 11.35 -8.79 13.15
CA LEU A 121 10.46 -8.85 14.32
C LEU A 121 10.75 -7.73 15.33
N LEU A 122 11.99 -7.26 15.41
CA LEU A 122 12.43 -6.23 16.34
C LEU A 122 12.28 -4.80 15.78
N LEU A 123 11.82 -4.66 14.53
CA LEU A 123 11.67 -3.35 13.92
C LEU A 123 10.61 -2.52 14.65
N PRO A 124 10.92 -1.27 15.04
CA PRO A 124 9.91 -0.30 15.47
C PRO A 124 8.87 -0.04 14.37
N ALA A 125 7.69 0.47 14.75
CA ALA A 125 6.58 0.73 13.83
C ALA A 125 7.00 1.60 12.61
N GLN A 126 7.81 2.62 12.84
CA GLN A 126 8.32 3.49 11.78
C GLN A 126 9.22 2.73 10.79
N GLU A 127 10.13 1.88 11.28
CA GLU A 127 11.01 1.08 10.43
C GLU A 127 10.25 0.00 9.67
N ARG A 128 9.21 -0.60 10.28
CA ARG A 128 8.29 -1.51 9.59
C ARG A 128 7.55 -0.80 8.45
N HIS A 129 7.05 0.41 8.69
CA HIS A 129 6.41 1.23 7.66
C HIS A 129 7.38 1.52 6.49
N GLU A 130 8.62 1.87 6.83
CA GLU A 130 9.69 2.10 5.87
C GLU A 130 10.08 0.85 5.06
N LEU A 131 10.09 -0.32 5.68
CA LEU A 131 10.27 -1.60 4.99
C LEU A 131 9.11 -1.87 4.03
N ARG A 132 7.86 -1.64 4.46
CA ARG A 132 6.67 -1.81 3.64
C ARG A 132 6.71 -0.94 2.38
N ILE A 133 7.13 0.33 2.51
CA ILE A 133 7.35 1.21 1.35
C ILE A 133 8.41 0.63 0.41
N ALA A 134 9.53 0.14 0.95
CA ALA A 134 10.60 -0.44 0.13
C ALA A 134 10.13 -1.70 -0.62
N LEU A 135 9.35 -2.56 0.02
CA LEU A 135 8.78 -3.75 -0.58
C LEU A 135 7.72 -3.41 -1.63
N LYS A 136 6.85 -2.43 -1.38
CA LYS A 136 5.86 -1.95 -2.34
C LYS A 136 6.54 -1.42 -3.61
N ASN A 137 7.57 -0.59 -3.44
CA ASN A 137 8.37 -0.11 -4.56
C ASN A 137 9.02 -1.27 -5.32
N MET A 138 9.58 -2.26 -4.61
CA MET A 138 10.16 -3.45 -5.25
C MET A 138 9.12 -4.23 -6.05
N ARG A 139 7.90 -4.42 -5.51
CA ARG A 139 6.82 -5.14 -6.20
C ARG A 139 6.39 -4.43 -7.46
N TYR A 140 6.10 -3.13 -7.39
CA TYR A 140 5.68 -2.36 -8.55
C TYR A 140 6.77 -2.28 -9.62
N THR A 141 8.04 -2.16 -9.22
CA THR A 141 9.15 -2.18 -10.17
C THR A 141 9.35 -3.58 -10.80
N ALA A 142 9.15 -4.66 -10.04
CA ALA A 142 9.22 -6.03 -10.56
C ALA A 142 8.07 -6.35 -11.52
N GLU A 143 6.86 -5.88 -11.21
CA GLU A 143 5.69 -5.98 -12.10
C GLU A 143 5.92 -5.16 -13.38
N PHE A 144 6.38 -3.91 -13.25
CA PHE A 144 6.60 -3.02 -14.39
C PHE A 144 7.69 -3.52 -15.36
N PHE A 145 8.83 -4.00 -14.84
CA PHE A 145 9.92 -4.49 -15.69
C PHE A 145 9.83 -5.98 -16.01
N GLY A 146 8.85 -6.69 -15.46
CA GLY A 146 8.74 -8.16 -15.58
C GLY A 146 8.81 -8.66 -17.01
N ASP A 147 8.18 -7.94 -17.94
CA ASP A 147 8.09 -8.33 -19.35
C ASP A 147 9.42 -8.17 -20.10
N LEU A 148 10.33 -7.29 -19.64
CA LEU A 148 11.69 -7.18 -20.21
C LEU A 148 12.54 -8.44 -19.99
N PHE A 149 12.12 -9.30 -19.06
CA PHE A 149 12.77 -10.56 -18.71
C PHE A 149 11.89 -11.78 -19.06
N GLY A 150 10.98 -11.61 -20.02
CA GLY A 150 10.15 -12.67 -20.59
C GLY A 150 8.82 -12.92 -19.88
N GLY A 151 8.43 -12.10 -18.89
CA GLY A 151 7.10 -12.15 -18.26
C GLY A 151 6.74 -13.50 -17.63
N GLY A 152 7.73 -14.36 -17.43
CA GLY A 152 7.54 -15.80 -17.27
C GLY A 152 7.20 -16.23 -15.85
N GLN A 153 7.33 -17.54 -15.60
CA GLN A 153 7.10 -18.12 -14.29
C GLN A 153 8.00 -17.51 -13.20
N ALA A 154 9.26 -17.19 -13.51
CA ALA A 154 10.22 -16.62 -12.57
C ALA A 154 9.75 -15.26 -12.00
N THR A 155 9.29 -14.35 -12.86
CA THR A 155 8.72 -13.05 -12.47
C THR A 155 7.50 -13.26 -11.56
N ARG A 156 6.58 -14.15 -11.96
CA ARG A 156 5.37 -14.45 -11.17
C ARG A 156 5.68 -15.06 -9.80
N VAL A 157 6.70 -15.93 -9.70
CA VAL A 157 7.16 -16.49 -8.43
C VAL A 157 7.72 -15.38 -7.54
N TYR A 158 8.55 -14.48 -8.08
CA TYR A 158 9.14 -13.38 -7.32
C TYR A 158 8.09 -12.38 -6.82
N VAL A 159 7.15 -11.95 -7.69
CA VAL A 159 6.05 -11.05 -7.32
C VAL A 159 5.14 -11.68 -6.27
N ARG A 160 4.82 -12.97 -6.37
CA ARG A 160 4.05 -13.68 -5.34
C ARG A 160 4.77 -13.75 -4.00
N ALA A 161 6.09 -13.95 -3.99
CA ALA A 161 6.86 -13.92 -2.75
C ALA A 161 6.82 -12.53 -2.08
N LEU A 162 6.91 -11.46 -2.88
CA LEU A 162 6.72 -10.08 -2.40
C LEU A 162 5.32 -9.81 -1.87
N ALA A 163 4.29 -10.27 -2.57
CA ALA A 163 2.89 -10.11 -2.15
C ALA A 163 2.66 -10.77 -0.78
N ARG A 164 3.04 -12.05 -0.63
CA ARG A 164 2.92 -12.78 0.65
C ARG A 164 3.61 -12.07 1.81
N LEU A 165 4.80 -11.52 1.56
CA LEU A 165 5.54 -10.76 2.57
C LEU A 165 4.86 -9.44 2.93
N GLN A 166 4.27 -8.76 1.94
CA GLN A 166 3.51 -7.53 2.19
C GLN A 166 2.20 -7.82 2.95
N ASP A 167 1.52 -8.92 2.64
CA ASP A 167 0.31 -9.35 3.33
C ASP A 167 0.60 -9.67 4.80
N ALA A 168 1.68 -10.41 5.07
CA ALA A 168 2.11 -10.71 6.44
C ALA A 168 2.53 -9.44 7.23
N LEU A 169 3.15 -8.45 6.57
CA LEU A 169 3.40 -7.13 7.17
C LEU A 169 2.13 -6.29 7.32
N GLY A 170 1.09 -6.58 6.53
CA GLY A 170 -0.21 -5.93 6.55
C GLY A 170 -0.89 -6.06 7.90
N ALA A 171 -0.82 -7.24 8.53
CA ALA A 171 -1.47 -7.50 9.83
C ALA A 171 -1.11 -6.47 10.92
N TYR A 172 0.16 -6.05 11.03
CA TYR A 172 0.54 -4.99 11.98
C TYR A 172 0.07 -3.60 11.56
N ASN A 173 0.04 -3.34 10.25
CA ASN A 173 -0.47 -2.07 9.74
C ASN A 173 -1.97 -1.96 9.99
N ASP A 174 -2.69 -3.06 9.87
CA ASP A 174 -4.13 -3.16 10.11
C ASP A 174 -4.46 -2.78 11.55
N THR A 175 -3.69 -3.25 12.54
CA THR A 175 -3.83 -2.78 13.94
C THR A 175 -3.63 -1.27 14.06
N VAL A 176 -2.56 -0.71 13.47
CA VAL A 176 -2.27 0.73 13.55
C VAL A 176 -3.34 1.56 12.86
N THR A 177 -3.80 1.13 11.68
CA THR A 177 -4.86 1.79 10.91
C THR A 177 -6.20 1.70 11.65
N ALA A 178 -6.55 0.53 12.20
CA ALA A 178 -7.75 0.35 13.01
C ALA A 178 -7.75 1.29 14.23
N THR A 179 -6.66 1.35 15.00
CA THR A 179 -6.53 2.28 16.14
C THR A 179 -6.75 3.72 15.72
N SER A 180 -6.10 4.17 14.64
CA SER A 180 -6.23 5.55 14.17
C SER A 180 -7.63 5.89 13.68
N LEU A 181 -8.31 4.97 12.97
CA LEU A 181 -9.64 5.20 12.42
C LEU A 181 -10.71 5.12 13.51
N LEU A 182 -10.61 4.16 14.43
CA LEU A 182 -11.52 4.05 15.57
C LEU A 182 -11.46 5.29 16.47
N GLY A 183 -10.26 5.83 16.70
CA GLY A 183 -10.10 7.09 17.45
C GLY A 183 -10.75 8.31 16.78
N SER A 184 -10.90 8.33 15.45
CA SER A 184 -11.53 9.46 14.74
C SER A 184 -13.06 9.40 14.70
N ILE A 185 -13.64 8.27 15.12
CA ILE A 185 -15.10 8.03 15.18
C ILE A 185 -15.60 7.71 16.58
N GLU A 186 -14.75 7.81 17.61
CA GLU A 186 -15.12 7.44 18.99
C GLU A 186 -16.39 8.18 19.45
N GLU A 187 -16.44 9.50 19.23
CA GLU A 187 -17.60 10.33 19.58
C GLU A 187 -18.83 9.97 18.74
N ALA A 188 -18.65 9.77 17.42
CA ALA A 188 -19.75 9.46 16.49
C ALA A 188 -20.34 8.05 16.73
N ALA A 189 -19.51 7.08 17.08
CA ALA A 189 -19.94 5.72 17.43
C ALA A 189 -20.58 5.67 18.83
N GLY A 190 -20.20 6.60 19.70
CA GLY A 190 -20.72 6.77 21.04
C GLY A 190 -20.48 5.56 21.96
N PRO A 191 -21.09 5.55 23.16
CA PRO A 191 -20.90 4.49 24.14
C PRO A 191 -21.33 3.10 23.63
N LYS A 192 -22.31 3.06 22.71
CA LYS A 192 -22.78 1.82 22.09
C LYS A 192 -21.72 1.19 21.19
N GLY A 193 -21.02 2.00 20.39
CA GLY A 193 -19.97 1.52 19.49
C GLY A 193 -18.66 1.17 20.18
N ALA A 194 -18.38 1.74 21.37
CA ALA A 194 -17.12 1.54 22.10
C ALA A 194 -16.79 0.06 22.36
N LYS A 195 -17.81 -0.77 22.66
CA LYS A 195 -17.64 -2.22 22.82
C LYS A 195 -17.10 -2.88 21.54
N ALA A 196 -17.70 -2.57 20.39
CA ALA A 196 -17.26 -3.11 19.11
C ALA A 196 -15.86 -2.60 18.74
N SER A 197 -15.57 -1.31 18.97
CA SER A 197 -14.22 -0.75 18.78
C SER A 197 -13.17 -1.52 19.57
N GLY A 198 -13.42 -1.80 20.86
CA GLY A 198 -12.54 -2.61 21.69
C GLY A 198 -12.36 -4.04 21.17
N PHE A 199 -13.45 -4.66 20.68
CA PHE A 199 -13.39 -5.99 20.08
C PHE A 199 -12.51 -6.01 18.81
N VAL A 200 -12.70 -5.04 17.91
CA VAL A 200 -11.89 -4.90 16.69
C VAL A 200 -10.41 -4.72 17.04
N LEU A 201 -10.08 -3.85 18.01
CA LEU A 201 -8.70 -3.66 18.46
C LEU A 201 -8.09 -4.94 19.04
N GLY A 202 -8.84 -5.65 19.87
CA GLY A 202 -8.41 -6.93 20.44
C GLY A 202 -8.17 -7.99 19.37
N TRP A 203 -9.06 -8.10 18.40
CA TRP A 203 -8.95 -9.00 17.26
C TRP A 203 -7.65 -8.78 16.48
N TYR A 204 -7.44 -7.54 16.01
CA TYR A 204 -6.25 -7.22 15.20
C TYR A 204 -4.96 -7.15 16.01
N GLY A 205 -5.04 -6.91 17.32
CA GLY A 205 -3.90 -7.08 18.22
C GLY A 205 -3.45 -8.54 18.32
N ARG A 206 -4.41 -9.47 18.45
CA ARG A 206 -4.13 -10.91 18.44
C ARG A 206 -3.56 -11.37 17.09
N ASP A 207 -4.18 -10.98 15.98
CA ASP A 207 -3.73 -11.38 14.64
C ASP A 207 -2.31 -10.89 14.34
N ALA A 208 -1.98 -9.66 14.74
CA ALA A 208 -0.61 -9.14 14.63
C ALA A 208 0.39 -9.95 15.47
N ALA A 209 0.01 -10.39 16.68
CA ALA A 209 0.86 -11.22 17.53
C ALA A 209 1.08 -12.64 16.96
N LEU A 210 0.08 -13.20 16.28
CA LEU A 210 0.18 -14.52 15.64
C LEU A 210 0.90 -14.47 14.28
N ALA A 211 1.04 -13.28 13.67
CA ALA A 211 1.64 -13.10 12.36
C ALA A 211 3.16 -13.27 12.32
N ASP A 212 3.87 -13.27 13.45
CA ASP A 212 5.34 -13.38 13.51
C ASP A 212 5.88 -14.59 12.71
N GLY A 213 5.25 -15.76 12.86
CA GLY A 213 5.67 -16.98 12.17
C GLY A 213 5.46 -16.91 10.66
N SER A 214 4.30 -16.44 10.21
CA SER A 214 4.00 -16.28 8.79
C SER A 214 4.87 -15.20 8.14
N LEU A 215 5.16 -14.12 8.88
CA LEU A 215 6.05 -13.04 8.49
C LEU A 215 7.50 -13.54 8.29
N LEU A 216 8.04 -14.30 9.24
CA LEU A 216 9.38 -14.90 9.11
C LEU A 216 9.46 -15.86 7.91
N GLN A 217 8.42 -16.68 7.70
CA GLN A 217 8.37 -17.61 6.58
C GLN A 217 8.27 -16.89 5.24
N ALA A 218 7.44 -15.84 5.14
CA ALA A 218 7.33 -15.02 3.95
C ALA A 218 8.64 -14.26 3.67
N TRP A 219 9.31 -13.77 4.71
CA TRP A 219 10.63 -13.13 4.61
C TRP A 219 11.70 -14.08 4.09
N LYS A 220 11.76 -15.31 4.63
CA LYS A 220 12.65 -16.36 4.15
C LYS A 220 12.39 -16.68 2.68
N THR A 221 11.14 -16.84 2.30
CA THR A 221 10.71 -17.11 0.91
C THR A 221 11.17 -15.99 -0.02
N PHE A 222 10.97 -14.72 0.35
CA PHE A 222 11.43 -13.57 -0.42
C PHE A 222 12.97 -13.53 -0.56
N ARG A 223 13.71 -13.79 0.53
CA ARG A 223 15.18 -13.82 0.51
C ARG A 223 15.74 -14.87 -0.44
N GLN A 224 15.10 -16.03 -0.46
CA GLN A 224 15.48 -17.19 -1.28
C GLN A 224 14.96 -17.09 -2.72
N ALA A 225 14.01 -16.19 -3.00
CA ALA A 225 13.46 -16.04 -4.33
C ALA A 225 14.58 -15.65 -5.33
N PRO A 226 14.71 -16.38 -6.45
CA PRO A 226 15.70 -16.07 -7.48
C PRO A 226 15.40 -14.71 -8.08
N ALA A 227 16.44 -13.91 -8.31
CA ALA A 227 16.32 -12.65 -9.03
C ALA A 227 16.04 -12.96 -10.50
N PHE A 228 14.79 -12.86 -10.94
CA PHE A 228 14.39 -13.17 -12.32
C PHE A 228 15.05 -12.25 -13.38
N TRP A 229 15.63 -11.14 -12.95
CA TRP A 229 16.34 -10.18 -13.80
C TRP A 229 17.84 -10.45 -13.94
N ARG A 230 18.32 -11.56 -13.37
CA ARG A 230 19.70 -12.02 -13.48
C ARG A 230 19.80 -13.24 -14.38
#